data_AF-A0A9X2MGJ9-F1
#
_entry.id   AF-A0A9X2MGJ9-F1
#
_cell.length_a   1.000
_cell.length_b   1.000
_cell.length_c   1.000
_cell.angle_alpha   90.00
_cell.angle_beta   90.00
_cell.angle_gamma   90.00
#
_symmetry.space_group_name_H-M   'P 1'
#
loop_
_entity.id
_entity.type
_entity.pdbx_description
1 polymer ?
#
loop_
_entity_poly.entity_id
_entity_poly.type
_entity_poly.pdbx_seq_one_letter_code
_entity_poly.pdbx_strand_id
1 'polypeptide(L)' 'MNLSIENGKFTDIVGPNGSGKSTLLHCTTGLDNPTTGEVILDGKNIFKLSEEEMSKLRR' A
#
# COMPACT_ATOMS: atom_id res chain seq x y z
N MET A 1 2.52 8.78 8.52
CA MET A 1 1.78 9.62 7.56
C MET A 1 0.41 9.00 7.36
N ASN A 2 -0.60 9.78 7.02
CA ASN A 2 -1.93 9.26 6.68
C ASN A 2 -2.26 9.73 5.25
N LEU A 3 -2.68 8.81 4.40
CA LEU A 3 -3.04 9.08 3.01
C LEU A 3 -4.28 8.25 2.65
N SER A 4 -5.19 8.85 1.91
CA SER A 4 -6.33 8.15 1.33
C SER A 4 -6.35 8.42 -0.17
N ILE A 5 -6.42 7.35 -0.96
CA ILE A 5 -6.49 7.41 -2.41
C ILE A 5 -7.90 7.00 -2.80
N GLU A 6 -8.53 7.82 -3.63
CA GLU A 6 -9.89 7.55 -4.10
C GLU A 6 -9.88 6.47 -5.18
N ASN A 7 -10.82 5.54 -5.10
CA ASN A 7 -10.96 4.49 -6.08
C ASN A 7 -11.28 5.08 -7.48
N GLY A 8 -10.70 4.49 -8.52
CA GLY A 8 -10.90 4.91 -9.91
C GLY A 8 -10.21 6.22 -10.32
N LYS A 9 -9.44 6.86 -9.43
CA LYS A 9 -8.65 8.05 -9.77
C LYS A 9 -7.20 7.69 -10.11
N PHE A 10 -6.74 8.23 -11.23
CA PHE A 10 -5.32 8.27 -11.53
C PHE A 10 -4.62 9.21 -10.55
N THR A 11 -3.66 8.68 -9.78
CA THR A 11 -2.95 9.39 -8.72
C THR A 11 -1.45 9.20 -8.92
N ASP A 12 -0.69 10.29 -8.83
CA ASP A 12 0.77 10.27 -8.93
C ASP A 12 1.42 10.63 -7.57
N ILE A 13 2.59 10.05 -7.29
CA ILE A 13 3.37 10.28 -6.08
C ILE A 13 4.69 10.94 -6.48
N VAL A 14 4.80 12.24 -6.23
CA VAL A 14 5.96 13.07 -6.62
C VAL A 14 6.75 13.54 -5.40
N GLY A 15 8.07 13.70 -5.57
CA GLY A 15 8.96 14.18 -4.51
C GLY A 15 10.45 13.92 -4.78
N PRO A 16 11.38 14.53 -4.03
CA PRO A 16 12.83 14.38 -4.23
C PRO A 16 13.34 12.94 -4.14
N ASN A 17 14.54 12.67 -4.67
CA ASN A 17 15.20 11.38 -4.48
C ASN A 17 15.40 11.09 -2.97
N GLY A 18 15.13 9.86 -2.55
CA GLY A 18 15.23 9.46 -1.14
C GLY A 18 14.03 9.85 -0.26
N SER A 19 13.00 10.52 -0.80
CA SER A 19 11.83 10.92 0.01
C SER A 19 10.88 9.78 0.42
N GLY A 20 11.24 8.53 0.14
CA GLY A 20 10.46 7.34 0.53
C GLY A 20 9.33 6.92 -0.41
N LYS A 21 9.25 7.46 -1.64
CA LYS A 21 8.17 7.13 -2.61
C LYS A 21 8.10 5.63 -2.94
N SER A 22 9.24 5.01 -3.26
CA SER A 22 9.29 3.58 -3.56
C SER A 22 8.94 2.73 -2.34
N THR A 23 9.43 3.11 -1.16
CA THR A 23 9.06 2.47 0.12
C THR A 23 7.57 2.57 0.37
N LEU A 24 6.96 3.75 0.16
CA LEU A 24 5.51 3.93 0.27
C LEU A 24 4.77 3.01 -0.69
N LEU A 25 5.17 2.99 -1.97
CA LEU A 25 4.56 2.12 -2.98
C LEU A 25 4.67 0.64 -2.61
N HIS A 26 5.84 0.17 -2.19
CA HIS A 26 6.04 -1.22 -1.76
C HIS A 26 5.18 -1.58 -0.55
N CYS A 27 5.08 -0.69 0.45
CA CYS A 27 4.20 -0.91 1.59
C CYS A 27 2.73 -0.95 1.16
N THR A 28 2.30 -0.06 0.28
CA THR A 28 0.90 -0.01 -0.17
C THR A 28 0.48 -1.20 -1.05
N THR A 29 1.42 -1.81 -1.77
CA THR A 29 1.18 -3.02 -2.59
C THR A 29 1.40 -4.32 -1.82
N GLY A 30 1.78 -4.23 -0.54
CA GLY A 30 2.07 -5.38 0.30
C GLY A 30 3.35 -6.13 -0.09
N LEU A 31 4.28 -5.47 -0.78
CA LEU A 31 5.61 -6.00 -1.10
C LEU A 31 6.54 -5.94 0.11
N ASP A 32 6.46 -4.84 0.87
CA ASP A 32 7.18 -4.63 2.12
C ASP A 32 6.19 -4.42 3.27
N ASN A 33 6.53 -4.88 4.48
CA ASN A 33 5.72 -4.63 5.68
C ASN A 33 6.06 -3.26 6.28
N PRO A 34 5.06 -2.39 6.54
CA PRO A 34 5.31 -1.17 7.28
C PRO A 34 5.75 -1.51 8.71
N THR A 35 6.72 -0.77 9.25
CA THR A 35 7.17 -0.97 10.63
C THR A 35 6.05 -0.70 11.63
N THR A 36 5.19 0.27 11.34
CA THR A 36 4.00 0.63 12.14
C THR A 36 2.87 1.12 11.24
N GLY A 37 1.65 1.07 11.76
CA GLY A 37 0.45 1.50 11.03
C GLY A 37 -0.20 0.38 10.23
N GLU A 38 -1.14 0.75 9.36
CA GLU A 38 -1.95 -0.19 8.59
C GLU A 38 -2.13 0.30 7.16
N VAL A 39 -2.25 -0.64 6.22
CA VAL A 39 -2.66 -0.37 4.84
C VAL A 39 -4.01 -1.03 4.62
N ILE A 40 -5.01 -0.21 4.31
CA ILE A 40 -6.39 -0.63 4.18
C ILE A 40 -6.78 -0.53 2.70
N LEU A 41 -7.19 -1.65 2.12
CA LEU A 41 -7.72 -1.75 0.77
C LEU A 41 -9.07 -2.46 0.81
N ASP A 42 -10.09 -1.88 0.19
CA ASP A 42 -11.48 -2.37 0.22
C ASP A 42 -11.98 -2.68 1.65
N GLY A 43 -11.62 -1.82 2.61
CA GLY A 43 -11.99 -1.95 4.02
C GLY A 43 -11.24 -3.05 4.79
N LYS A 44 -10.27 -3.74 4.17
CA LYS A 44 -9.48 -4.80 4.79
C LYS A 44 -8.04 -4.36 4.98
N ASN A 45 -7.46 -4.69 6.15
CA ASN A 45 -6.02 -4.55 6.35
C ASN A 45 -5.29 -5.66 5.57
N ILE A 46 -4.51 -5.28 4.56
CA ILE A 46 -3.86 -6.24 3.66
C ILE A 46 -2.83 -7.12 4.38
N PHE A 47 -2.21 -6.63 5.45
CA PHE A 47 -1.22 -7.39 6.22
C PHE A 47 -1.83 -8.36 7.24
N LYS A 48 -3.16 -8.38 7.35
CA LYS A 48 -3.92 -9.36 8.15
C LYS A 48 -4.62 -10.41 7.29
N LEU A 49 -4.46 -10.33 5.96
CA LEU A 49 -5.01 -11.30 5.03
C LEU A 49 -4.23 -12.62 5.06
N SER A 50 -4.92 -13.71 4.76
CA SER A 50 -4.27 -15.01 4.53
C SER A 50 -3.39 -14.97 3.27
N GLU A 51 -2.47 -15.92 3.15
CA GLU A 51 -1.60 -16.03 1.97
C GLU A 51 -2.39 -16.21 0.67
N GLU A 52 -3.51 -16.94 0.73
CA GLU A 52 -4.42 -17.12 -0.42
C GLU A 52 -5.07 -15.79 -0.84
N GLU A 53 -5.53 -14.99 0.12
CA GLU A 53 -6.12 -13.68 -0.13
C GLU A 53 -5.09 -12.68 -0.67
N MET A 54 -3.86 -12.68 -0.12
CA MET A 54 -2.76 -11.86 -0.62
C MET A 54 -2.33 -12.25 -2.03
N SER A 55 -2.34 -13.54 -2.35
CA SER A 55 -2.06 -14.01 -3.71
C SER A 55 -3.08 -13.48 -4.72
N LYS A 56 -4.37 -13.43 -4.34
CA LYS A 56 -5.42 -12.84 -5.19
C LYS A 56 -5.23 -11.33 -5.39
N LEU A 57 -4.71 -10.63 -4.38
CA LEU A 57 -4.46 -9.19 -4.46
C LEU A 57 -3.28 -8.82 -5.38
N ARG A 58 -2.25 -9.68 -5.46
CA ARG A 58 -1.03 -9.44 -6.24
C ARG A 58 -1.14 -9.84 -7.72
N ARG A 59 -2.28 -10.38 -8.16
CA ARG A 59 -2.54 -10.83 -9.54
C ARG A 59 -3.28 -9.75 -10.32
#